data_AF-A0A7S4Q4Q9-F1
#
_entry.id   AF-A0A7S4Q4Q9-F1
#
_cell.length_a   1.000
_cell.length_b   1.000
_cell.length_c   1.000
_cell.angle_alpha   90.00
_cell.angle_beta   90.00
_cell.angle_gamma   90.00
#
_symmetry.space_group_name_H-M   'P 1'
#
loop_
_entity.id
_entity.type
_entity.pdbx_description
1 polymer ?
#
loop_
_entity_poly.entity_id
_entity_poly.type
_entity_poly.pdbx_seq_one_letter_code
_entity_poly.pdbx_strand_id
1 'polypeptide(L)'
;MAAVLRGIALTLLACCTAGQRAPRITQDMLPLQVSGRYVVARDGCTRVKLSCINWAGAHLRKVVPAGLHMRTPDYLAGALADIGFNCVRIVYALQMLNATKVDPLWVGNAAASRDAWVNPQLNGLSAIKVLDQVILACTRAGLAVIINNHNSDLGWCCGDNDQNGLWWNDRYPHKVWLAHVRDLTLRFSKPEYKGMVVGFDLRNEIRSSEVAGRWYVARWGRGSQEEDWRQAAMEASEYVLRNSQMLAIVEGIQYAAVLCMLAENPLPAWMANRTLYSAHQYKWTQMGLMVPTMVVNGLSTPVKVWVPSVLVFGVFIIRLKKLRARFCCLATVELRKLRMVGFAFIAVGVVLSLLAVILASLRQCSLMWRFTMVGLEILGCVFLLSGTGCAMWSFVRCCSFRGVQRRRLRIQPEAEEDGLELQRHLQGNLSPEEPWDQTPSSLRDGCCVPRHTEA
;
A
#
# COMPACT_ATOMS: atom_id res chain seq x y z
N MET A 1 -28.36 -24.43 -40.48
CA MET A 1 -28.02 -23.78 -39.18
C MET A 1 -26.95 -24.53 -38.38
N ALA A 2 -27.03 -25.86 -38.23
CA ALA A 2 -26.07 -26.62 -37.41
C ALA A 2 -24.60 -26.58 -37.90
N ALA A 3 -24.36 -26.52 -39.22
CA ALA A 3 -23.01 -26.41 -39.79
C ALA A 3 -22.39 -25.02 -39.59
N VAL A 4 -23.19 -23.96 -39.65
CA VAL A 4 -22.77 -22.57 -39.40
C VAL A 4 -22.44 -22.35 -37.93
N LEU A 5 -23.23 -22.95 -37.03
CA LEU A 5 -22.99 -22.90 -35.57
C LEU A 5 -21.73 -23.70 -35.15
N ARG A 6 -21.43 -24.82 -35.81
CA ARG A 6 -20.18 -25.57 -35.59
C ARG A 6 -18.95 -24.82 -36.11
N GLY A 7 -19.06 -24.11 -37.24
CA GLY A 7 -18.01 -23.24 -37.76
C GLY A 7 -17.69 -22.09 -36.80
N ILE A 8 -18.72 -21.39 -36.31
CA ILE A 8 -18.56 -20.27 -35.36
C ILE A 8 -18.00 -20.74 -34.01
N ALA A 9 -18.39 -21.92 -33.52
CA ALA A 9 -17.86 -22.49 -32.28
C ALA A 9 -16.38 -22.90 -32.40
N LEU A 10 -15.93 -23.41 -33.55
CA LEU A 10 -14.51 -23.70 -33.76
C LEU A 10 -13.65 -22.43 -33.86
N THR A 11 -14.15 -21.36 -34.49
CA THR A 11 -13.43 -20.08 -34.59
C THR A 11 -13.38 -19.35 -33.25
N LEU A 12 -14.41 -19.47 -32.41
CA LEU A 12 -14.42 -18.90 -31.06
C LEU A 12 -13.55 -19.70 -30.07
N LEU A 13 -13.45 -21.03 -30.19
CA LEU A 13 -12.54 -21.83 -29.36
C LEU A 13 -11.06 -21.58 -29.68
N ALA A 14 -10.72 -21.33 -30.94
CA ALA A 14 -9.35 -20.96 -31.34
C ALA A 14 -8.95 -19.55 -30.83
N CYS A 15 -9.91 -18.64 -30.70
CA CYS A 15 -9.68 -17.29 -30.20
C CYS A 15 -9.55 -17.23 -28.65
N CYS A 16 -10.09 -18.22 -27.94
CA CYS A 16 -10.07 -18.25 -26.47
C CYS A 16 -8.93 -19.08 -25.84
N THR A 17 -8.10 -19.76 -26.64
CA THR A 17 -7.02 -20.64 -26.12
C THR A 17 -5.60 -20.22 -26.49
N ALA A 18 -5.43 -19.25 -27.40
CA ALA A 18 -4.17 -18.55 -27.55
C ALA A 18 -4.10 -17.45 -26.49
N GLY A 19 -3.69 -17.78 -25.27
CA GLY A 19 -3.21 -16.77 -24.33
C GLY A 19 -2.19 -15.92 -25.07
N GLN A 20 -2.53 -14.65 -25.34
CA GLN A 20 -1.71 -13.77 -26.17
C GLN A 20 -0.36 -13.57 -25.49
N ARG A 21 0.62 -14.41 -25.83
CA ARG A 21 2.02 -14.18 -25.49
C ARG A 21 2.38 -12.80 -26.00
N ALA A 22 2.99 -11.98 -25.14
CA ALA A 22 3.46 -10.69 -25.59
C ALA A 22 4.48 -10.91 -26.71
N PRO A 23 4.41 -10.16 -27.82
CA PRO A 23 5.45 -10.22 -28.85
C PRO A 23 6.82 -10.02 -28.21
N ARG A 24 7.78 -10.88 -28.57
CA ARG A 24 9.15 -10.74 -28.08
C ARG A 24 9.75 -9.43 -28.60
N ILE A 25 10.56 -8.79 -27.76
CA ILE A 25 11.33 -7.61 -28.16
C ILE A 25 12.58 -8.14 -28.85
N THR A 26 12.73 -7.81 -30.13
CA THR A 26 13.84 -8.25 -30.97
C THR A 26 14.83 -7.11 -31.18
N GLN A 27 16.07 -7.42 -31.58
CA GLN A 27 17.12 -6.42 -31.71
C GLN A 27 16.86 -5.39 -32.81
N ASP A 28 16.13 -5.76 -33.86
CA ASP A 28 15.69 -4.85 -34.92
C ASP A 28 14.70 -3.80 -34.40
N MET A 29 14.02 -4.05 -33.28
CA MET A 29 13.16 -3.05 -32.64
C MET A 29 13.96 -2.05 -31.78
N LEU A 30 15.21 -2.35 -31.43
CA LEU A 30 16.00 -1.57 -30.47
C LEU A 30 16.83 -0.48 -31.15
N PRO A 31 17.05 0.68 -30.52
CA PRO A 31 16.58 1.01 -29.17
C PRO A 31 15.12 1.46 -29.14
N LEU A 32 14.48 1.24 -27.99
CA LEU A 32 13.12 1.71 -27.75
C LEU A 32 13.10 3.23 -27.53
N GLN A 33 12.03 3.86 -27.96
CA GLN A 33 11.77 5.29 -27.81
C GLN A 33 10.37 5.52 -27.25
N VAL A 34 10.06 6.77 -26.94
CA VAL A 34 8.74 7.23 -26.47
C VAL A 34 8.17 8.18 -27.50
N SER A 35 6.93 7.90 -27.94
CA SER A 35 6.13 8.76 -28.80
C SER A 35 4.77 8.99 -28.15
N GLY A 36 4.59 10.19 -27.59
CA GLY A 36 3.45 10.51 -26.74
C GLY A 36 3.36 9.54 -25.55
N ARG A 37 2.27 8.77 -25.48
CA ARG A 37 2.03 7.79 -24.41
C ARG A 37 2.55 6.37 -24.72
N TYR A 38 3.15 6.16 -25.89
CA TYR A 38 3.54 4.83 -26.35
C TYR A 38 5.05 4.65 -26.28
N VAL A 39 5.47 3.47 -25.85
CA VAL A 39 6.80 2.96 -26.18
C VAL A 39 6.75 2.46 -27.63
N VAL A 40 7.72 2.88 -28.42
CA VAL A 40 7.84 2.52 -29.84
C VAL A 40 9.22 1.93 -30.13
N ALA A 41 9.31 1.11 -31.17
CA ALA A 41 10.56 0.60 -31.68
C ALA A 41 11.40 1.71 -32.31
N ARG A 42 12.62 1.38 -32.74
CA ARG A 42 13.57 2.31 -33.35
C ARG A 42 13.08 2.99 -34.62
N ASP A 43 12.07 2.42 -35.29
CA ASP A 43 11.41 3.00 -36.46
C ASP A 43 10.50 4.20 -36.11
N GLY A 44 10.24 4.43 -34.82
CA GLY A 44 9.37 5.48 -34.31
C GLY A 44 7.87 5.22 -34.49
N CYS A 45 7.48 4.07 -35.06
CA CYS A 45 6.10 3.78 -35.47
C CYS A 45 5.55 2.49 -34.85
N THR A 46 6.37 1.45 -34.75
CA THR A 46 5.93 0.16 -34.24
C THR A 46 5.78 0.22 -32.72
N ARG A 47 4.54 0.12 -32.23
CA ARG A 47 4.25 0.15 -30.78
C ARG A 47 4.74 -1.11 -30.10
N VAL A 48 5.45 -0.95 -28.99
CA VAL A 48 5.95 -2.04 -28.16
C VAL A 48 5.25 -2.01 -26.82
N LYS A 49 4.58 -3.11 -26.45
CA LYS A 49 4.01 -3.27 -25.11
C LYS A 49 4.98 -4.03 -24.22
N LEU A 50 5.41 -3.38 -23.14
CA LEU A 50 6.23 -4.01 -22.10
C LEU A 50 5.34 -4.86 -21.19
N SER A 51 5.40 -6.18 -21.34
CA SER A 51 4.75 -7.14 -20.46
C SER A 51 5.83 -7.74 -19.56
N CYS A 52 6.10 -7.05 -18.46
CA CYS A 52 7.22 -7.36 -17.58
C CYS A 52 6.82 -8.10 -16.31
N ILE A 53 7.79 -8.79 -15.72
CA ILE A 53 7.74 -9.33 -14.36
C ILE A 53 8.88 -8.74 -13.52
N ASN A 54 8.66 -8.56 -12.22
CA ASN A 54 9.73 -8.21 -11.29
C ASN A 54 10.52 -9.46 -10.88
N TRP A 55 11.86 -9.44 -11.03
CA TRP A 55 12.73 -10.50 -10.50
C TRP A 55 13.51 -9.97 -9.29
N ALA A 56 12.95 -10.24 -8.10
CA ALA A 56 13.48 -9.84 -6.81
C ALA A 56 14.70 -10.67 -6.36
N GLY A 57 15.45 -10.16 -5.39
CA GLY A 57 16.52 -10.89 -4.71
C GLY A 57 17.82 -10.09 -4.57
N ALA A 58 18.28 -9.45 -5.64
CA ALA A 58 19.58 -8.76 -5.64
C ALA A 58 19.64 -7.54 -4.71
N HIS A 59 18.49 -6.93 -4.40
CA HIS A 59 18.37 -5.88 -3.38
C HIS A 59 18.30 -6.39 -1.94
N LEU A 60 18.18 -7.70 -1.73
CA LEU A 60 18.12 -8.33 -0.42
C LEU A 60 19.51 -8.80 0.02
N ARG A 61 19.62 -9.22 1.29
CA ARG A 61 20.88 -9.68 1.91
C ARG A 61 21.62 -10.79 1.15
N LYS A 62 20.92 -11.53 0.28
CA LYS A 62 21.51 -12.58 -0.56
C LYS A 62 22.34 -12.02 -1.72
N VAL A 63 22.19 -10.73 -2.04
CA VAL A 63 22.90 -9.98 -3.10
C VAL A 63 22.86 -10.63 -4.49
N VAL A 64 21.89 -11.51 -4.74
CA VAL A 64 21.69 -12.17 -6.03
C VAL A 64 20.19 -12.29 -6.33
N PRO A 65 19.77 -12.26 -7.61
CA PRO A 65 18.39 -12.58 -7.98
C PRO A 65 17.95 -13.92 -7.37
N ALA A 66 16.73 -13.97 -6.86
CA ALA A 66 16.23 -15.14 -6.16
C ALA A 66 16.10 -16.35 -7.11
N GLY A 67 16.30 -17.55 -6.56
CA GLY A 67 16.14 -18.81 -7.30
C GLY A 67 17.43 -19.40 -7.88
N LEU A 68 18.56 -18.67 -7.87
CA LEU A 68 19.83 -19.17 -8.42
C LEU A 68 20.45 -20.35 -7.66
N HIS A 69 20.01 -20.62 -6.43
CA HIS A 69 20.37 -21.84 -5.70
C HIS A 69 19.62 -23.09 -6.20
N MET A 70 18.53 -22.90 -6.97
CA MET A 70 17.63 -23.97 -7.41
C MET A 70 17.74 -24.27 -8.91
N ARG A 71 17.95 -23.24 -9.73
CA ARG A 71 17.94 -23.33 -11.20
C ARG A 71 18.98 -22.39 -11.81
N THR A 72 19.36 -22.67 -13.05
CA THR A 72 20.27 -21.79 -13.79
C THR A 72 19.59 -20.49 -14.22
N PRO A 73 20.35 -19.40 -14.41
CA PRO A 73 19.81 -18.17 -14.99
C PRO A 73 19.06 -18.42 -16.31
N ASP A 74 19.61 -19.24 -17.20
CA ASP A 74 19.00 -19.58 -18.49
C ASP A 74 17.66 -20.33 -18.34
N TYR A 75 17.57 -21.27 -17.39
CA TYR A 75 16.31 -21.96 -17.11
C TYR A 75 15.24 -20.98 -16.62
N LEU A 76 15.58 -20.11 -15.66
CA LEU A 76 14.64 -19.16 -15.09
C LEU A 76 14.19 -18.12 -16.13
N ALA A 77 15.13 -17.55 -16.90
CA ALA A 77 14.82 -16.62 -17.98
C ALA A 77 13.98 -17.30 -19.09
N GLY A 78 14.33 -18.52 -19.48
CA GLY A 78 13.56 -19.31 -20.44
C GLY A 78 12.12 -19.54 -19.97
N ALA A 79 11.93 -19.94 -18.72
CA ALA A 79 10.60 -20.13 -18.13
C ALA A 79 9.76 -18.85 -18.15
N LEU A 80 10.36 -17.69 -17.84
CA LEU A 80 9.65 -16.41 -17.91
C LEU A 80 9.22 -16.06 -19.35
N ALA A 81 10.09 -16.31 -20.33
CA ALA A 81 9.76 -16.12 -21.74
C ALA A 81 8.67 -17.10 -22.23
N ASP A 82 8.68 -18.34 -21.76
CA ASP A 82 7.71 -19.38 -22.14
C ASP A 82 6.32 -19.11 -21.56
N ILE A 83 6.25 -18.54 -20.35
CA ILE A 83 5.02 -18.02 -19.74
C ILE A 83 4.43 -16.86 -20.56
N GLY A 84 5.27 -16.13 -21.31
CA GLY A 84 4.85 -15.08 -22.24
C GLY A 84 5.21 -13.66 -21.83
N PHE A 85 6.07 -13.48 -20.83
CA PHE A 85 6.69 -12.17 -20.56
C PHE A 85 7.67 -11.84 -21.69
N ASN A 86 7.78 -10.56 -22.04
CA ASN A 86 8.79 -10.06 -22.98
C ASN A 86 9.83 -9.14 -22.31
N CYS A 87 9.69 -8.89 -21.00
CA CYS A 87 10.66 -8.14 -20.22
C CYS A 87 10.70 -8.54 -18.75
N VAL A 88 11.77 -8.14 -18.07
CA VAL A 88 11.99 -8.35 -16.64
C VAL A 88 12.50 -7.04 -16.02
N ARG A 89 11.86 -6.60 -14.93
CA ARG A 89 12.38 -5.56 -14.03
C ARG A 89 13.24 -6.22 -12.95
N ILE A 90 14.55 -6.07 -13.06
CA ILE A 90 15.51 -6.64 -12.10
C ILE A 90 15.88 -5.57 -11.08
N VAL A 91 15.70 -5.90 -9.82
CA VAL A 91 15.79 -4.95 -8.70
C VAL A 91 17.05 -5.19 -7.87
N TYR A 92 17.88 -4.17 -7.70
CA TYR A 92 19.15 -4.24 -6.97
C TYR A 92 19.24 -3.18 -5.87
N ALA A 93 20.17 -3.36 -4.92
CA ALA A 93 20.52 -2.34 -3.93
C ALA A 93 21.91 -1.77 -4.20
N LEU A 94 22.18 -0.51 -3.87
CA LEU A 94 23.54 0.05 -4.04
C LEU A 94 24.59 -0.76 -3.27
N GLN A 95 24.28 -1.13 -2.03
CA GLN A 95 25.15 -1.95 -1.17
C GLN A 95 25.53 -3.31 -1.79
N MET A 96 24.68 -3.88 -2.66
CA MET A 96 24.97 -5.13 -3.37
C MET A 96 26.27 -5.02 -4.17
N LEU A 97 26.58 -3.85 -4.71
CA LEU A 97 27.75 -3.62 -5.56
C LEU A 97 29.07 -3.76 -4.81
N ASN A 98 29.05 -3.67 -3.47
CA ASN A 98 30.21 -3.84 -2.63
C ASN A 98 30.56 -5.33 -2.38
N ALA A 99 29.66 -6.26 -2.72
CA ALA A 99 29.88 -7.68 -2.52
C ALA A 99 30.82 -8.25 -3.62
N THR A 100 32.10 -8.38 -3.27
CA THR A 100 33.15 -8.91 -4.16
C THR A 100 33.06 -10.42 -4.39
N LYS A 101 32.33 -11.14 -3.53
CA LYS A 101 32.05 -12.57 -3.67
C LYS A 101 30.64 -12.88 -3.16
N VAL A 102 29.88 -13.63 -3.94
CA VAL A 102 28.57 -14.16 -3.51
C VAL A 102 28.75 -15.38 -2.62
N ASP A 103 27.81 -15.57 -1.68
CA ASP A 103 27.74 -16.81 -0.91
C ASP A 103 27.41 -17.96 -1.87
N PRO A 104 28.26 -19.02 -1.92
CA PRO A 104 28.02 -20.17 -2.75
C PRO A 104 26.64 -20.80 -2.53
N LEU A 105 26.08 -20.73 -1.32
CA LEU A 105 24.74 -21.22 -0.98
C LEU A 105 23.62 -20.59 -1.83
N TRP A 106 23.81 -19.36 -2.30
CA TRP A 106 22.78 -18.63 -3.06
C TRP A 106 22.88 -18.83 -4.57
N VAL A 107 23.96 -19.45 -5.04
CA VAL A 107 24.20 -19.73 -6.47
C VAL A 107 24.40 -21.22 -6.76
N GLY A 108 24.56 -22.08 -5.76
CA GLY A 108 24.67 -23.53 -5.91
C GLY A 108 24.33 -24.27 -4.63
N ASN A 109 23.59 -25.37 -4.78
CA ASN A 109 22.90 -26.05 -3.70
C ASN A 109 23.86 -26.71 -2.69
N ALA A 110 23.78 -26.32 -1.41
CA ALA A 110 24.44 -27.04 -0.31
C ALA A 110 23.55 -28.08 0.39
N ALA A 111 22.35 -28.35 -0.11
CA ALA A 111 21.37 -29.23 0.54
C ALA A 111 21.12 -30.58 -0.15
N ALA A 112 21.73 -30.90 -1.31
CA ALA A 112 21.48 -32.19 -1.99
C ALA A 112 22.69 -33.13 -2.07
N SER A 113 23.91 -32.63 -2.02
CA SER A 113 25.18 -33.36 -1.90
C SER A 113 26.29 -32.34 -2.18
N ARG A 114 27.49 -32.53 -1.62
CA ARG A 114 28.65 -31.67 -1.86
C ARG A 114 29.05 -31.54 -3.34
N ASP A 115 28.45 -32.34 -4.23
CA ASP A 115 28.87 -32.53 -5.61
C ASP A 115 27.87 -31.99 -6.67
N ALA A 116 26.68 -31.52 -6.29
CA ALA A 116 25.66 -31.04 -7.25
C ALA A 116 25.48 -29.51 -7.23
N TRP A 117 26.50 -28.78 -7.69
CA TRP A 117 26.41 -27.33 -7.91
C TRP A 117 25.46 -27.03 -9.07
N VAL A 118 24.39 -26.28 -8.81
CA VAL A 118 23.46 -25.83 -9.88
C VAL A 118 24.12 -24.81 -10.80
N ASN A 119 24.87 -23.85 -10.23
CA ASN A 119 25.63 -22.88 -11.02
C ASN A 119 27.09 -22.79 -10.53
N PRO A 120 27.94 -23.80 -10.79
CA PRO A 120 29.35 -23.78 -10.41
C PRO A 120 30.09 -22.57 -10.98
N GLN A 121 29.71 -22.10 -12.17
CA GLN A 121 30.27 -20.94 -12.85
C GLN A 121 29.99 -19.60 -12.16
N LEU A 122 28.99 -19.53 -11.27
CA LEU A 122 28.66 -18.32 -10.50
C LEU A 122 29.39 -18.25 -9.16
N ASN A 123 29.95 -19.38 -8.71
CA ASN A 123 30.70 -19.43 -7.48
C ASN A 123 31.97 -18.57 -7.57
N GLY A 124 32.28 -17.82 -6.51
CA GLY A 124 33.44 -16.93 -6.48
C GLY A 124 33.29 -15.62 -7.23
N LEU A 125 32.20 -15.42 -7.99
CA LEU A 125 31.93 -14.15 -8.65
C LEU A 125 31.45 -13.09 -7.65
N SER A 126 31.74 -11.83 -7.97
CA SER A 126 31.10 -10.70 -7.30
C SER A 126 29.61 -10.63 -7.64
N ALA A 127 28.82 -9.98 -6.78
CA ALA A 127 27.38 -9.88 -6.96
C ALA A 127 27.01 -9.20 -8.30
N ILE A 128 27.74 -8.16 -8.70
CA ILE A 128 27.53 -7.50 -10.01
C ILE A 128 27.88 -8.43 -11.19
N LYS A 129 28.86 -9.32 -11.04
CA LYS A 129 29.19 -10.33 -12.06
C LYS A 129 28.14 -11.42 -12.15
N VAL A 130 27.51 -11.80 -11.04
CA VAL A 130 26.32 -12.66 -11.06
C VAL A 130 25.15 -11.97 -11.75
N LEU A 131 24.93 -10.68 -11.49
CA LEU A 131 23.90 -9.89 -12.17
C LEU A 131 24.13 -9.83 -13.68
N ASP A 132 25.38 -9.68 -14.14
CA ASP A 132 25.72 -9.78 -15.57
C ASP A 132 25.22 -11.09 -16.18
N GLN A 133 25.49 -12.23 -15.52
CA GLN A 133 25.08 -13.54 -16.02
C GLN A 133 23.57 -13.71 -16.10
N VAL A 134 22.83 -13.14 -15.14
CA VAL A 134 21.36 -13.14 -15.16
C VAL A 134 20.81 -12.29 -16.30
N ILE A 135 21.35 -11.08 -16.49
CA ILE A 135 20.93 -10.19 -17.58
C ILE A 135 21.25 -10.83 -18.93
N LEU A 136 22.44 -11.42 -19.09
CA LEU A 136 22.81 -12.12 -20.32
C LEU A 136 21.91 -13.33 -20.60
N ALA A 137 21.45 -14.03 -19.57
CA ALA A 137 20.45 -15.10 -19.73
C ALA A 137 19.09 -14.54 -20.18
N CYS A 138 18.63 -13.42 -19.63
CA CYS A 138 17.44 -12.71 -20.13
C CYS A 138 17.60 -12.30 -21.60
N THR A 139 18.74 -11.70 -21.95
CA THR A 139 19.09 -11.31 -23.33
C THR A 139 19.03 -12.52 -24.28
N ARG A 140 19.60 -13.67 -23.90
CA ARG A 140 19.54 -14.91 -24.70
C ARG A 140 18.13 -15.46 -24.82
N ALA A 141 17.32 -15.34 -23.78
CA ALA A 141 15.91 -15.74 -23.77
C ALA A 141 15.01 -14.75 -24.55
N GLY A 142 15.54 -13.64 -25.08
CA GLY A 142 14.74 -12.62 -25.77
C GLY A 142 13.86 -11.80 -24.83
N LEU A 143 14.25 -11.68 -23.56
CA LEU A 143 13.62 -10.83 -22.56
C LEU A 143 14.37 -9.51 -22.46
N ALA A 144 13.68 -8.40 -22.68
CA ALA A 144 14.24 -7.10 -22.37
C ALA A 144 14.38 -6.92 -20.86
N VAL A 145 15.33 -6.10 -20.43
CA VAL A 145 15.64 -5.89 -19.01
C VAL A 145 15.48 -4.42 -18.67
N ILE A 146 14.76 -4.16 -17.58
CA ILE A 146 14.74 -2.88 -16.89
C ILE A 146 15.52 -3.05 -15.59
N ILE A 147 16.57 -2.27 -15.40
CA ILE A 147 17.33 -2.27 -14.14
C ILE A 147 16.70 -1.25 -13.21
N ASN A 148 16.38 -1.65 -11.98
CA ASN A 148 15.78 -0.76 -10.98
C ASN A 148 16.66 -0.64 -9.74
N ASN A 149 17.02 0.60 -9.38
CA ASN A 149 17.61 0.85 -8.08
C ASN A 149 16.54 0.79 -6.98
N HIS A 150 16.41 -0.39 -6.39
CA HIS A 150 15.34 -0.69 -5.45
C HIS A 150 15.61 -0.10 -4.07
N ASN A 151 16.83 -0.27 -3.55
CA ASN A 151 17.28 0.25 -2.27
C ASN A 151 18.71 0.83 -2.36
N SER A 152 19.09 1.65 -1.39
CA SER A 152 20.49 1.94 -1.11
C SER A 152 21.10 0.80 -0.30
N ASP A 153 20.48 0.46 0.83
CA ASP A 153 20.89 -0.64 1.71
C ASP A 153 20.25 -1.99 1.33
N LEU A 154 20.89 -3.09 1.71
CA LEU A 154 20.30 -4.43 1.54
C LEU A 154 19.11 -4.61 2.47
N GLY A 155 17.95 -4.94 1.93
CA GLY A 155 16.76 -5.10 2.75
C GLY A 155 15.47 -5.15 1.96
N TRP A 156 14.39 -5.50 2.65
CA TRP A 156 13.04 -5.37 2.11
C TRP A 156 12.57 -3.93 2.32
N CYS A 157 11.96 -3.35 1.30
CA CYS A 157 11.27 -2.06 1.40
C CYS A 157 9.77 -2.33 1.67
N CYS A 158 8.93 -1.39 2.04
CA CYS A 158 9.12 0.04 2.01
C CYS A 158 8.53 0.58 3.32
N GLY A 159 9.35 0.64 4.35
CA GLY A 159 8.99 1.30 5.61
C GLY A 159 9.28 2.79 5.51
N ASP A 160 8.59 3.60 6.30
CA ASP A 160 8.94 5.02 6.47
C ASP A 160 10.29 5.20 7.20
N ASN A 161 10.73 4.17 7.94
CA ASN A 161 11.95 4.16 8.76
C ASN A 161 13.04 3.21 8.26
N ASP A 162 12.91 2.67 7.04
CA ASP A 162 13.92 1.78 6.47
C ASP A 162 15.13 2.52 5.87
N GLN A 163 15.12 3.86 5.92
CA GLN A 163 16.17 4.76 5.39
C GLN A 163 16.40 4.62 3.88
N ASN A 164 15.42 4.08 3.16
CA ASN A 164 15.44 3.83 1.72
C ASN A 164 14.29 4.55 0.98
N GLY A 165 13.59 5.49 1.63
CA GLY A 165 12.52 6.26 0.98
C GLY A 165 12.98 7.32 0.00
N LEU A 166 14.22 7.80 0.14
CA LEU A 166 14.85 8.76 -0.77
C LEU A 166 15.97 8.09 -1.58
N TRP A 167 16.51 8.80 -2.58
CA TRP A 167 17.64 8.36 -3.41
C TRP A 167 19.00 8.48 -2.71
N TRP A 168 19.01 8.87 -1.44
CA TRP A 168 20.20 9.04 -0.63
C TRP A 168 19.93 8.68 0.82
N ASN A 169 21.00 8.34 1.54
CA ASN A 169 21.05 8.32 3.00
C ASN A 169 22.48 8.64 3.49
N ASP A 170 22.72 8.57 4.79
CA ASP A 170 24.01 8.82 5.45
C ASP A 170 25.14 7.90 4.95
N ARG A 171 24.81 6.66 4.57
CA ARG A 171 25.77 5.67 4.05
C ARG A 171 25.96 5.77 2.53
N TYR A 172 24.91 6.13 1.81
CA TYR A 172 24.89 6.30 0.36
C TYR A 172 24.40 7.71 0.00
N PRO A 173 25.29 8.73 0.04
CA PRO A 173 24.94 10.08 -0.32
C PRO A 173 24.47 10.20 -1.79
N HIS A 174 23.74 11.25 -2.12
CA HIS A 174 23.20 11.50 -3.46
C HIS A 174 24.26 11.37 -4.58
N LYS A 175 25.47 11.90 -4.38
CA LYS A 175 26.60 11.76 -5.33
C LYS A 175 26.98 10.31 -5.61
N VAL A 176 26.88 9.43 -4.61
CA VAL A 176 27.20 8.00 -4.74
C VAL A 176 26.10 7.32 -5.55
N TRP A 177 24.83 7.62 -5.27
CA TRP A 177 23.71 7.14 -6.08
C TRP A 177 23.84 7.57 -7.56
N LEU A 178 24.15 8.84 -7.84
CA LEU A 178 24.38 9.32 -9.20
C LEU A 178 25.54 8.60 -9.90
N ALA A 179 26.67 8.42 -9.21
CA ALA A 179 27.80 7.67 -9.75
C ALA A 179 27.42 6.22 -10.09
N HIS A 180 26.58 5.58 -9.27
CA HIS A 180 26.09 4.24 -9.56
C HIS A 180 25.15 4.19 -10.76
N VAL A 181 24.24 5.16 -10.91
CA VAL A 181 23.39 5.25 -12.10
C VAL A 181 24.25 5.37 -13.35
N ARG A 182 25.27 6.24 -13.33
CA ARG A 182 26.25 6.37 -14.42
C ARG A 182 26.97 5.05 -14.72
N ASP A 183 27.57 4.44 -13.69
CA ASP A 183 28.45 3.29 -13.87
C ASP A 183 27.68 2.06 -14.36
N LEU A 184 26.46 1.84 -13.86
CA LEU A 184 25.60 0.76 -14.33
C LEU A 184 25.02 1.03 -15.71
N THR A 185 24.69 2.28 -16.03
CA THR A 185 24.29 2.68 -17.39
C THR A 185 25.41 2.34 -18.39
N LEU A 186 26.65 2.77 -18.10
CA LEU A 186 27.81 2.49 -18.94
C LEU A 186 28.13 1.00 -19.01
N ARG A 187 27.94 0.26 -17.92
CA ARG A 187 28.13 -1.18 -17.91
C ARG A 187 27.15 -1.87 -18.85
N PHE A 188 25.87 -1.58 -18.70
CA PHE A 188 24.80 -2.31 -19.38
C PHE A 188 24.49 -1.77 -20.79
N SER A 189 25.13 -0.68 -21.22
CA SER A 189 25.12 -0.22 -22.61
C SER A 189 26.11 -0.97 -23.52
N LYS A 190 26.95 -1.84 -22.95
CA LYS A 190 27.96 -2.60 -23.71
C LYS A 190 27.34 -3.53 -24.75
N PRO A 191 28.05 -3.78 -25.88
CA PRO A 191 27.53 -4.61 -26.98
C PRO A 191 27.10 -6.02 -26.59
N GLU A 192 27.70 -6.62 -25.56
CA GLU A 192 27.38 -7.96 -25.07
C GLU A 192 25.91 -8.10 -24.62
N TYR A 193 25.29 -7.02 -24.15
CA TYR A 193 23.87 -7.00 -23.76
C TYR A 193 22.92 -6.77 -24.94
N LYS A 194 23.44 -6.52 -26.15
CA LYS A 194 22.67 -6.43 -27.40
C LYS A 194 21.54 -5.40 -27.37
N GLY A 195 21.71 -4.34 -26.57
CA GLY A 195 20.68 -3.32 -26.32
C GLY A 195 19.46 -3.82 -25.54
N MET A 196 19.45 -5.08 -25.08
CA MET A 196 18.31 -5.69 -24.41
C MET A 196 18.10 -5.17 -22.99
N VAL A 197 19.09 -4.47 -22.40
CA VAL A 197 18.82 -3.61 -21.25
C VAL A 197 18.21 -2.32 -21.81
N VAL A 198 16.88 -2.24 -21.77
CA VAL A 198 16.09 -1.22 -22.47
C VAL A 198 15.74 -0.03 -21.60
N GLY A 199 15.91 -0.14 -20.29
CA GLY A 199 15.50 0.92 -19.37
C GLY A 199 16.23 0.89 -18.05
N PHE A 200 16.35 2.08 -17.45
CA PHE A 200 16.82 2.28 -16.09
C PHE A 200 15.71 2.96 -15.29
N ASP A 201 15.17 2.22 -14.33
CA ASP A 201 14.22 2.71 -13.34
C ASP A 201 15.00 3.28 -12.15
N LEU A 202 15.02 4.61 -12.08
CA LEU A 202 16.04 5.37 -11.37
C LEU A 202 16.04 5.13 -9.86
N ARG A 203 14.86 5.01 -9.25
CA ARG A 203 14.69 4.81 -7.80
C ARG A 203 13.29 4.31 -7.50
N ASN A 204 13.22 3.21 -6.76
CA ASN A 204 11.96 2.60 -6.35
C ASN A 204 11.24 3.36 -5.23
N GLU A 205 9.94 3.58 -5.41
CA GLU A 205 8.96 3.97 -4.40
C GLU A 205 9.38 5.16 -3.53
N ILE A 206 9.74 6.26 -4.19
CA ILE A 206 10.07 7.53 -3.53
C ILE A 206 8.97 7.91 -2.53
N ARG A 207 9.37 8.19 -1.29
CA ARG A 207 8.47 8.52 -0.18
C ARG A 207 9.18 9.36 0.87
N SER A 208 8.39 10.13 1.61
CA SER A 208 8.85 10.75 2.86
C SER A 208 9.33 9.66 3.80
N SER A 209 10.47 9.88 4.44
CA SER A 209 11.13 8.85 5.21
C SER A 209 12.07 9.47 6.25
N GLU A 210 12.29 8.73 7.32
CA GLU A 210 13.33 9.03 8.28
C GLU A 210 14.70 8.59 7.75
N VAL A 211 15.66 9.51 7.72
CA VAL A 211 17.05 9.29 7.34
C VAL A 211 17.92 9.86 8.46
N ALA A 212 18.79 9.01 9.03
CA ALA A 212 19.70 9.39 10.13
C ALA A 212 19.01 10.11 11.31
N GLY A 213 17.83 9.64 11.73
CA GLY A 213 17.08 10.22 12.85
C GLY A 213 16.28 11.48 12.51
N ARG A 214 16.26 11.91 11.24
CA ARG A 214 15.53 13.09 10.77
C ARG A 214 14.48 12.71 9.74
N TRP A 215 13.29 13.27 9.88
CA TRP A 215 12.22 13.12 8.90
C TRP A 215 12.42 14.05 7.70
N TYR A 216 12.36 13.48 6.50
CA TYR A 216 12.40 14.21 5.23
C TYR A 216 11.11 14.02 4.46
N VAL A 217 10.63 15.08 3.81
CA VAL A 217 9.42 15.04 3.02
C VAL A 217 9.80 14.92 1.55
N ALA A 218 9.42 13.83 0.88
CA ALA A 218 9.63 13.71 -0.55
C ALA A 218 8.72 14.67 -1.31
N ARG A 219 9.30 15.46 -2.21
CA ARG A 219 8.62 16.50 -2.98
C ARG A 219 8.93 16.38 -4.47
N TRP A 220 8.21 17.15 -5.26
CA TRP A 220 8.34 17.17 -6.72
C TRP A 220 8.32 18.62 -7.24
N GLY A 221 9.45 19.09 -7.75
CA GLY A 221 9.63 20.42 -8.34
C GLY A 221 9.56 21.59 -7.36
N ARG A 222 9.54 21.30 -6.05
CA ARG A 222 9.45 22.26 -4.95
C ARG A 222 10.10 21.64 -3.74
N GLY A 223 11.35 21.95 -3.41
CA GLY A 223 12.04 21.37 -2.25
C GLY A 223 13.51 21.75 -2.20
N SER A 224 14.19 21.36 -1.12
CA SER A 224 15.66 21.37 -1.12
C SER A 224 16.20 20.26 -2.03
N GLN A 225 17.49 20.28 -2.32
CA GLN A 225 18.17 19.21 -3.05
C GLN A 225 18.01 17.84 -2.39
N GLU A 226 17.70 17.77 -1.09
CA GLU A 226 17.50 16.52 -0.37
C GLU A 226 16.08 15.95 -0.52
N GLU A 227 15.12 16.79 -0.90
CA GLU A 227 13.68 16.48 -0.90
C GLU A 227 13.06 16.49 -2.32
N ASP A 228 13.64 17.20 -3.28
CA ASP A 228 13.09 17.33 -4.63
C ASP A 228 13.48 16.16 -5.56
N TRP A 229 12.58 15.20 -5.66
CA TRP A 229 12.76 14.05 -6.55
C TRP A 229 12.84 14.43 -8.03
N ARG A 230 12.12 15.47 -8.47
CA ARG A 230 12.15 15.90 -9.87
C ARG A 230 13.57 16.32 -10.25
N GLN A 231 14.23 17.07 -9.38
CA GLN A 231 15.61 17.50 -9.59
C GLN A 231 16.56 16.31 -9.66
N ALA A 232 16.55 15.43 -8.65
CA ALA A 232 17.41 14.26 -8.61
C ALA A 232 17.18 13.31 -9.81
N ALA A 233 15.93 13.13 -10.25
CA ALA A 233 15.60 12.34 -11.42
C ALA A 233 16.14 12.93 -12.72
N MET A 234 16.15 14.27 -12.89
CA MET A 234 16.76 14.92 -14.05
C MET A 234 18.28 14.69 -14.08
N GLU A 235 18.96 14.88 -12.94
CA GLU A 235 20.41 14.68 -12.83
C GLU A 235 20.80 13.22 -13.13
N ALA A 236 20.07 12.24 -12.59
CA ALA A 236 20.30 10.83 -12.89
C ALA A 236 19.97 10.47 -14.35
N SER A 237 18.89 11.02 -14.90
CA SER A 237 18.49 10.78 -16.29
C SER A 237 19.50 11.33 -17.28
N GLU A 238 20.24 12.38 -16.95
CA GLU A 238 21.31 12.87 -17.80
C GLU A 238 22.36 11.79 -18.06
N TYR A 239 22.72 11.01 -17.03
CA TYR A 239 23.62 9.88 -17.20
C TYR A 239 23.01 8.79 -18.08
N VAL A 240 21.75 8.42 -17.85
CA VAL A 240 21.08 7.37 -18.62
C VAL A 240 20.97 7.76 -20.10
N LEU A 241 20.40 8.94 -20.37
CA LEU A 241 20.04 9.38 -21.71
C LEU A 241 21.25 9.78 -22.55
N ARG A 242 22.33 10.32 -21.96
CA ARG A 242 23.54 10.68 -22.73
C ARG A 242 24.46 9.49 -23.00
N ASN A 243 24.52 8.52 -22.08
CA ASN A 243 25.52 7.45 -22.12
C ASN A 243 24.97 6.10 -22.58
N SER A 244 23.69 6.03 -22.94
CA SER A 244 23.07 4.81 -23.42
C SER A 244 21.92 5.07 -24.38
N GLN A 245 21.37 3.99 -24.92
CA GLN A 245 20.13 3.97 -25.68
C GLN A 245 18.93 3.48 -24.83
N MET A 246 19.07 3.51 -23.50
CA MET A 246 18.02 3.09 -22.56
C MET A 246 16.96 4.18 -22.40
N LEU A 247 15.77 3.75 -21.96
CA LEU A 247 14.73 4.60 -21.42
C LEU A 247 15.07 5.00 -19.98
N ALA A 248 14.88 6.27 -19.61
CA ALA A 248 14.86 6.69 -18.22
C ALA A 248 13.44 6.49 -17.67
N ILE A 249 13.27 5.68 -16.64
CA ILE A 249 11.98 5.44 -15.99
C ILE A 249 11.99 6.19 -14.65
N VAL A 250 11.06 7.13 -14.51
CA VAL A 250 10.92 8.02 -13.36
C VAL A 250 9.64 7.69 -12.64
N GLU A 251 9.78 7.09 -11.45
CA GLU A 251 8.64 6.80 -10.58
C GLU A 251 8.03 8.08 -9.98
N GLY A 252 6.78 7.99 -9.55
CA GLY A 252 6.11 9.03 -8.77
C GLY A 252 6.61 9.14 -7.32
N ILE A 253 5.97 10.02 -6.55
CA ILE A 253 6.19 10.12 -5.10
C ILE A 253 5.11 9.33 -4.34
N GLN A 254 5.26 9.28 -3.01
CA GLN A 254 4.37 8.55 -2.11
C GLN A 254 4.26 7.08 -2.52
N TYR A 255 5.39 6.36 -2.43
CA TYR A 255 5.49 4.95 -2.83
C TYR A 255 5.22 4.75 -4.32
N ALA A 256 5.60 5.73 -5.15
CA ALA A 256 5.25 5.80 -6.56
C ALA A 256 3.75 5.78 -6.87
N ALA A 257 2.87 5.95 -5.88
CA ALA A 257 1.42 5.89 -6.10
C ALA A 257 0.87 7.19 -6.73
N VAL A 258 1.60 8.30 -6.63
CA VAL A 258 1.12 9.62 -7.02
C VAL A 258 1.97 10.24 -8.14
N LEU A 259 1.30 10.48 -9.27
CA LEU A 259 1.83 11.23 -10.42
C LEU A 259 1.10 12.57 -10.65
N CYS A 260 0.22 12.99 -9.74
CA CYS A 260 -0.57 14.22 -9.91
C CYS A 260 0.31 15.48 -10.05
N MET A 261 1.50 15.46 -9.43
CA MET A 261 2.45 16.57 -9.43
C MET A 261 3.08 16.85 -10.80
N LEU A 262 2.97 15.90 -11.75
CA LEU A 262 3.57 16.02 -13.08
C LEU A 262 2.95 17.15 -13.92
N ALA A 263 1.66 17.43 -13.74
CA ALA A 263 0.97 18.46 -14.51
C ALA A 263 1.48 19.87 -14.17
N GLU A 264 1.85 20.10 -12.90
CA GLU A 264 2.36 21.40 -12.45
C GLU A 264 3.83 21.58 -12.79
N ASN A 265 4.64 20.53 -12.64
CA ASN A 265 6.09 20.58 -12.82
C ASN A 265 6.56 19.39 -13.69
N PRO A 266 6.25 19.38 -15.00
CA PRO A 266 6.65 18.29 -15.86
C PRO A 266 8.17 18.20 -15.99
N LEU A 267 8.70 17.02 -16.30
CA LEU A 267 10.09 16.88 -16.74
C LEU A 267 10.31 17.68 -18.04
N PRO A 268 11.53 18.22 -18.25
CA PRO A 268 11.83 19.10 -19.37
C PRO A 268 11.80 18.38 -20.73
N ALA A 269 11.54 19.12 -21.80
CA ALA A 269 11.31 18.59 -23.14
C ALA A 269 12.50 17.77 -23.70
N TRP A 270 13.74 18.08 -23.32
CA TRP A 270 14.93 17.34 -23.78
C TRP A 270 14.91 15.86 -23.36
N MET A 271 14.12 15.49 -22.36
CA MET A 271 13.95 14.13 -21.86
C MET A 271 12.82 13.35 -22.55
N ALA A 272 11.92 14.03 -23.27
CA ALA A 272 10.60 13.50 -23.63
C ALA A 272 10.65 12.21 -24.46
N ASN A 273 11.58 12.11 -25.41
CA ASN A 273 11.60 11.00 -26.38
C ASN A 273 12.10 9.67 -25.80
N ARG A 274 12.61 9.64 -24.56
CA ARG A 274 13.15 8.44 -23.93
C ARG A 274 12.86 8.36 -22.43
N THR A 275 11.85 9.08 -21.95
CA THR A 275 11.45 9.05 -20.53
C THR A 275 10.05 8.51 -20.36
N LEU A 276 9.90 7.58 -19.41
CA LEU A 276 8.62 7.05 -18.98
C LEU A 276 8.37 7.45 -17.54
N TYR A 277 7.13 7.83 -17.23
CA TYR A 277 6.68 7.87 -15.85
C TYR A 277 6.15 6.51 -15.42
N SER A 278 6.45 6.10 -14.20
CA SER A 278 5.98 4.85 -13.62
C SER A 278 5.22 5.11 -12.32
N ALA A 279 4.10 4.40 -12.14
CA ALA A 279 3.34 4.43 -10.90
C ALA A 279 3.13 3.01 -10.38
N HIS A 280 3.15 2.86 -9.06
CA HIS A 280 2.86 1.59 -8.41
C HIS A 280 1.42 1.56 -7.94
N GLN A 281 0.73 0.46 -8.27
CA GLN A 281 -0.66 0.27 -7.89
C GLN A 281 -0.85 -1.14 -7.34
N TYR A 282 -1.15 -1.19 -6.05
CA TYR A 282 -1.53 -2.38 -5.32
C TYR A 282 -2.97 -2.27 -4.84
N LYS A 283 -3.57 -3.39 -4.42
CA LYS A 283 -4.94 -3.41 -3.89
C LYS A 283 -5.13 -2.44 -2.71
N TRP A 284 -4.07 -2.23 -1.91
CA TRP A 284 -4.09 -1.34 -0.74
C TRP A 284 -3.68 0.11 -1.01
N THR A 285 -3.07 0.43 -2.16
CA THR A 285 -2.74 1.83 -2.53
C THR A 285 -3.93 2.55 -3.16
N GLN A 286 -5.00 1.84 -3.51
CA GLN A 286 -6.22 2.43 -4.07
C GLN A 286 -7.10 3.06 -2.98
N MET A 287 -6.61 4.08 -2.27
CA MET A 287 -7.42 4.83 -1.30
C MET A 287 -8.76 5.29 -1.93
N GLY A 288 -8.75 5.70 -3.21
CA GLY A 288 -9.95 6.09 -3.96
C GLY A 288 -10.99 4.97 -4.19
N LEU A 289 -10.55 3.71 -4.36
CA LEU A 289 -11.45 2.54 -4.46
C LEU A 289 -11.78 1.96 -3.08
N MET A 290 -11.02 2.33 -2.05
CA MET A 290 -11.33 2.06 -0.66
C MET A 290 -12.25 3.11 -0.03
N VAL A 291 -12.47 4.30 -0.60
CA VAL A 291 -13.41 5.28 -0.02
C VAL A 291 -14.80 4.65 0.20
N PRO A 292 -15.41 3.93 -0.76
CA PRO A 292 -16.70 3.29 -0.50
C PRO A 292 -16.63 2.26 0.64
N THR A 293 -15.58 1.44 0.71
CA THR A 293 -15.44 0.39 1.73
C THR A 293 -14.98 0.93 3.09
N MET A 294 -14.19 2.00 3.14
CA MET A 294 -13.79 2.72 4.36
C MET A 294 -14.89 3.62 4.88
N VAL A 295 -15.72 4.21 4.01
CA VAL A 295 -16.95 4.88 4.41
C VAL A 295 -17.91 3.82 4.95
N VAL A 296 -18.17 2.73 4.22
CA VAL A 296 -19.07 1.67 4.69
C VAL A 296 -18.55 0.98 5.95
N ASN A 297 -17.25 0.74 6.10
CA ASN A 297 -16.69 0.07 7.30
C ASN A 297 -16.33 1.04 8.43
N GLY A 298 -16.14 2.32 8.15
CA GLY A 298 -15.90 3.40 9.11
C GLY A 298 -17.18 4.06 9.62
N LEU A 299 -18.32 3.84 8.95
CA LEU A 299 -19.62 4.06 9.55
C LEU A 299 -19.79 3.07 10.72
N SER A 300 -19.89 3.61 11.93
CA SER A 300 -20.15 2.82 13.13
C SER A 300 -21.43 2.00 12.94
N THR A 301 -21.51 0.81 13.55
CA THR A 301 -22.71 -0.05 13.55
C THR A 301 -24.00 0.74 13.85
N PRO A 302 -23.99 1.75 14.74
CA PRO A 302 -25.11 2.67 14.92
C PRO A 302 -25.59 3.34 13.63
N VAL A 303 -24.72 3.91 12.78
CA VAL A 303 -25.17 4.60 11.54
C VAL A 303 -25.77 3.64 10.53
N LYS A 304 -25.22 2.41 10.45
CA LYS A 304 -25.74 1.32 9.62
C LYS A 304 -27.14 0.87 10.04
N VAL A 305 -27.48 1.02 11.33
CA VAL A 305 -28.80 0.69 11.87
C VAL A 305 -29.73 1.91 11.85
N TRP A 306 -29.23 3.10 12.18
CA TRP A 306 -30.01 4.32 12.32
C TRP A 306 -30.66 4.78 11.02
N VAL A 307 -29.91 4.80 9.92
CA VAL A 307 -30.44 5.28 8.64
C VAL A 307 -31.59 4.38 8.14
N PRO A 308 -31.46 3.04 8.14
CA PRO A 308 -32.59 2.16 7.87
C PRO A 308 -33.73 2.29 8.90
N SER A 309 -33.44 2.41 10.20
CA SER A 309 -34.46 2.52 11.25
C SER A 309 -35.29 3.81 11.12
N VAL A 310 -34.69 4.95 10.79
CA VAL A 310 -35.41 6.21 10.55
C VAL A 310 -36.28 6.13 9.30
N LEU A 311 -35.79 5.49 8.24
CA LEU A 311 -36.57 5.27 7.01
C LEU A 311 -37.77 4.35 7.27
N VAL A 312 -37.57 3.23 7.98
CA VAL A 312 -38.64 2.30 8.37
C VAL A 312 -39.64 2.98 9.29
N PHE A 313 -39.18 3.76 10.28
CA PHE A 313 -40.05 4.51 11.19
C PHE A 313 -40.83 5.61 10.47
N GLY A 314 -40.21 6.30 9.51
CA GLY A 314 -40.88 7.28 8.65
C GLY A 314 -41.98 6.63 7.80
N VAL A 315 -41.70 5.48 7.18
CA VAL A 315 -42.69 4.70 6.44
C VAL A 315 -43.81 4.20 7.35
N PHE A 316 -43.49 3.76 8.57
CA PHE A 316 -44.45 3.34 9.59
C PHE A 316 -45.38 4.49 10.01
N ILE A 317 -44.86 5.70 10.26
CA ILE A 317 -45.66 6.90 10.57
C ILE A 317 -46.59 7.27 9.40
N ILE A 318 -46.11 7.18 8.15
CA ILE A 318 -46.94 7.43 6.96
C ILE A 318 -48.06 6.39 6.85
N ARG A 319 -47.77 5.11 7.10
CA ARG A 319 -48.74 4.02 7.12
C ARG A 319 -49.77 4.18 8.25
N LEU A 320 -49.33 4.58 9.45
CA LEU A 320 -50.20 4.89 10.59
C LEU A 320 -51.17 6.04 10.28
N LYS A 321 -50.72 7.08 9.58
CA LYS A 321 -51.61 8.15 9.11
C LYS A 321 -52.68 7.64 8.14
N LYS A 322 -52.30 6.76 7.20
CA LYS A 322 -53.25 6.10 6.27
C LYS A 322 -54.23 5.18 7.00
N LEU A 323 -53.80 4.49 8.06
CA LEU A 323 -54.63 3.61 8.89
C LEU A 323 -55.58 4.40 9.81
N ARG A 324 -55.13 5.52 10.39
CA ARG A 324 -55.98 6.44 11.19
C ARG A 324 -57.12 7.04 10.35
N ALA A 325 -56.90 7.29 9.06
CA ALA A 325 -57.94 7.74 8.15
C ALA A 325 -59.02 6.66 7.87
N ARG A 326 -58.78 5.39 8.24
CA ARG A 326 -59.70 4.26 7.99
C ARG A 326 -60.36 3.68 9.25
N PHE A 327 -59.86 3.97 10.46
CA PHE A 327 -60.40 3.42 11.72
C PHE A 327 -60.56 4.49 12.80
N CYS A 328 -61.80 4.76 13.23
CA CYS A 328 -62.13 5.81 14.21
C CYS A 328 -61.55 5.57 15.62
N CYS A 329 -61.17 4.34 15.98
CA CYS A 329 -60.67 4.00 17.32
C CYS A 329 -59.24 4.48 17.63
N LEU A 330 -58.48 4.99 16.64
CA LEU A 330 -57.13 5.57 16.84
C LEU A 330 -57.16 7.08 17.15
N ALA A 331 -58.35 7.66 17.35
CA ALA A 331 -58.55 9.11 17.52
C ALA A 331 -57.94 9.69 18.81
N THR A 332 -57.73 8.88 19.85
CA THR A 332 -57.22 9.30 21.16
C THR A 332 -55.70 9.40 21.27
N VAL A 333 -54.95 8.94 20.25
CA VAL A 333 -53.49 9.09 20.23
C VAL A 333 -53.12 10.50 19.75
N GLU A 334 -52.56 11.32 20.64
CA GLU A 334 -52.03 12.65 20.29
C GLU A 334 -50.76 12.53 19.43
N LEU A 335 -50.95 12.50 18.11
CA LEU A 335 -49.86 12.49 17.12
C LEU A 335 -48.87 13.65 17.27
N ARG A 336 -49.28 14.77 17.89
CA ARG A 336 -48.38 15.89 18.20
C ARG A 336 -47.31 15.48 19.21
N LYS A 337 -47.66 14.76 20.29
CA LYS A 337 -46.69 14.32 21.30
C LYS A 337 -45.72 13.28 20.75
N LEU A 338 -46.22 12.31 19.98
CA LEU A 338 -45.36 11.33 19.29
C LEU A 338 -44.41 11.97 18.26
N ARG A 339 -44.86 13.02 17.55
CA ARG A 339 -44.01 13.80 16.65
C ARG A 339 -42.95 14.58 17.42
N MET A 340 -43.30 15.26 18.51
CA MET A 340 -42.33 16.01 19.32
C MET A 340 -41.27 15.09 19.91
N VAL A 341 -41.67 13.93 20.43
CA VAL A 341 -40.73 12.91 20.93
C VAL A 341 -39.83 12.41 19.78
N GLY A 342 -40.41 12.06 18.62
CA GLY A 342 -39.63 11.64 17.46
C GLY A 342 -38.64 12.70 16.97
N PHE A 343 -39.04 13.98 16.91
CA PHE A 343 -38.17 15.09 16.53
C PHE A 343 -37.07 15.35 17.56
N ALA A 344 -37.37 15.23 18.86
CA ALA A 344 -36.37 15.36 19.92
C ALA A 344 -35.30 14.26 19.82
N PHE A 345 -35.69 13.01 19.56
CA PHE A 345 -34.74 11.91 19.34
C PHE A 345 -33.88 12.11 18.08
N ILE A 346 -34.47 12.64 16.99
CA ILE A 346 -33.72 13.00 15.77
C ILE A 346 -32.71 14.11 16.04
N ALA A 347 -33.12 15.18 16.73
CA ALA A 347 -32.24 16.31 17.03
C ALA A 347 -31.04 15.88 17.90
N VAL A 348 -31.28 15.07 18.94
CA VAL A 348 -30.20 14.55 19.81
C VAL A 348 -29.24 13.66 19.01
N GLY A 349 -29.75 12.77 18.16
CA GLY A 349 -28.91 11.90 17.33
C GLY A 349 -28.03 12.66 16.33
N VAL A 350 -28.58 13.71 15.71
CA VAL A 350 -27.83 14.58 14.78
C VAL A 350 -26.73 15.35 15.49
N VAL A 351 -27.02 15.93 16.67
CA VAL A 351 -26.03 16.68 17.47
C VAL A 351 -24.88 15.79 17.91
N LEU A 352 -25.16 14.57 18.41
CA LEU A 352 -24.12 13.62 18.82
C LEU A 352 -23.25 13.14 17.63
N SER A 353 -23.86 12.96 16.46
CA SER A 353 -23.14 12.56 15.24
C SER A 353 -22.23 13.68 14.72
N LEU A 354 -22.69 14.92 14.74
CA LEU A 354 -21.89 16.09 14.35
C LEU A 354 -20.73 16.32 15.34
N LEU A 355 -20.98 16.17 16.66
CA LEU A 355 -19.93 16.21 17.67
C LEU A 355 -18.87 15.13 17.45
N ALA A 356 -19.26 13.90 17.11
CA ALA A 356 -18.32 12.83 16.79
C ALA A 356 -17.46 13.14 15.55
N VAL A 357 -18.04 13.76 14.52
CA VAL A 357 -17.31 14.18 13.30
C VAL A 357 -16.36 15.36 13.59
N ILE A 358 -16.81 16.33 14.38
CA ILE A 358 -15.98 17.48 14.79
C ILE A 358 -14.81 17.01 15.66
N LEU A 359 -15.06 16.15 16.64
CA LEU A 359 -14.03 15.56 17.50
C LEU A 359 -13.04 14.68 16.69
N ALA A 360 -13.52 13.95 15.68
CA ALA A 360 -12.65 13.20 14.75
C ALA A 360 -11.78 14.11 13.86
N SER A 361 -12.23 15.34 13.60
CA SER A 361 -11.52 16.32 12.76
C SER A 361 -10.43 17.10 13.51
N LEU A 362 -10.47 17.12 14.85
CA LEU A 362 -9.55 17.88 15.72
C LEU A 362 -8.27 17.12 16.13
N ARG A 363 -8.00 15.93 15.55
CA ARG A 363 -6.79 15.08 15.67
C ARG A 363 -5.72 15.53 16.70
N GLN A 364 -5.71 14.92 17.88
CA GLN A 364 -4.48 14.57 18.60
C GLN A 364 -4.56 13.15 19.19
N CYS A 365 -3.60 12.33 18.75
CA CYS A 365 -3.01 11.11 19.30
C CYS A 365 -3.76 10.08 20.18
N SER A 366 -3.53 8.81 19.79
CA SER A 366 -3.20 7.62 20.59
C SER A 366 -4.13 7.16 21.72
N LEU A 367 -4.66 5.94 21.54
CA LEU A 367 -5.06 4.89 22.50
C LEU A 367 -5.99 5.23 23.68
N MET A 368 -5.83 6.36 24.37
CA MET A 368 -6.70 6.83 25.45
C MET A 368 -8.13 7.11 24.95
N TRP A 369 -8.26 7.56 23.69
CA TRP A 369 -9.55 7.78 23.00
C TRP A 369 -10.43 6.52 22.90
N ARG A 370 -9.83 5.32 22.81
CA ARG A 370 -10.60 4.07 22.73
C ARG A 370 -11.22 3.68 24.07
N PHE A 371 -10.61 4.05 25.20
CA PHE A 371 -11.16 3.77 26.53
C PHE A 371 -12.26 4.75 26.94
N THR A 372 -12.12 6.04 26.58
CA THR A 372 -13.14 7.05 26.91
C THR A 372 -14.45 6.82 26.16
N MET A 373 -14.40 6.34 24.91
CA MET A 373 -15.60 6.01 24.12
C MET A 373 -16.36 4.79 24.68
N VAL A 374 -15.65 3.76 25.15
CA VAL A 374 -16.29 2.60 25.80
C VAL A 374 -16.94 2.99 27.14
N GLY A 375 -16.30 3.87 27.92
CA GLY A 375 -16.85 4.37 29.18
C GLY A 375 -18.14 5.19 29.00
N LEU A 376 -18.20 6.05 27.98
CA LEU A 376 -19.38 6.84 27.66
C LEU A 376 -20.52 6.00 27.08
N GLU A 377 -20.22 4.96 26.32
CA GLU A 377 -21.23 4.02 25.80
C GLU A 377 -21.87 3.18 26.92
N ILE A 378 -21.10 2.73 27.92
CA ILE A 378 -21.63 2.00 29.08
C ILE A 378 -22.55 2.90 29.92
N LEU A 379 -22.18 4.16 30.17
CA LEU A 379 -23.01 5.14 30.87
C LEU A 379 -24.31 5.46 30.10
N GLY A 380 -24.24 5.54 28.77
CA GLY A 380 -25.41 5.70 27.90
C GLY A 380 -26.38 4.52 27.96
N CYS A 381 -25.86 3.28 27.98
CA CYS A 381 -26.69 2.08 28.12
C CYS A 381 -27.35 1.95 29.50
N VAL A 382 -26.67 2.37 30.57
CA VAL A 382 -27.24 2.39 31.94
C VAL A 382 -28.35 3.43 32.10
N PHE A 383 -28.25 4.57 31.41
CA PHE A 383 -29.32 5.58 31.37
C PHE A 383 -30.53 5.16 30.51
N LEU A 384 -30.31 4.33 29.47
CA LEU A 384 -31.37 3.83 28.58
C LEU A 384 -32.20 2.68 29.20
N LEU A 385 -31.65 1.96 30.18
CA LEU A 385 -32.32 0.82 30.83
C LEU A 385 -33.13 1.20 32.09
N SER A 386 -32.96 2.42 32.63
CA SER A 386 -33.52 2.79 33.94
C SER A 386 -34.85 3.55 33.91
N GLY A 387 -35.44 3.85 32.74
CA GLY A 387 -36.65 4.66 32.69
C GLY A 387 -37.56 4.38 31.51
N THR A 388 -38.40 3.33 31.63
CA THR A 388 -39.77 3.20 31.02
C THR A 388 -40.38 1.79 31.15
N GLY A 389 -39.98 0.99 32.15
CA GLY A 389 -40.55 -0.34 32.39
C GLY A 389 -42.00 -0.38 32.93
N CYS A 390 -42.58 0.73 33.40
CA CYS A 390 -43.88 0.71 34.10
C CYS A 390 -45.12 0.92 33.21
N ALA A 391 -45.00 1.40 31.97
CA ALA A 391 -46.19 1.72 31.16
C ALA A 391 -46.74 0.52 30.35
N MET A 392 -45.92 -0.52 30.13
CA MET A 392 -46.27 -1.63 29.24
C MET A 392 -46.93 -2.82 29.95
N TRP A 393 -46.88 -2.87 31.29
CA TRP A 393 -47.42 -3.97 32.11
C TRP A 393 -48.94 -3.91 32.34
N SER A 394 -49.58 -2.76 32.14
CA SER A 394 -51.04 -2.61 32.32
C SER A 394 -51.85 -3.04 31.09
N PHE A 395 -51.21 -3.23 29.93
CA PHE A 395 -51.91 -3.49 28.66
C PHE A 395 -52.13 -4.99 28.38
N VAL A 396 -51.36 -5.89 29.01
CA VAL A 396 -51.40 -7.35 28.74
C VAL A 396 -52.45 -8.08 29.60
N ARG A 397 -53.00 -7.45 30.63
CA ARG A 397 -54.00 -8.09 31.53
C ARG A 397 -55.44 -8.12 31.00
N CYS A 398 -55.75 -7.50 29.86
CA CYS A 398 -57.14 -7.34 29.40
C CYS A 398 -57.64 -8.40 28.40
N CYS A 399 -56.87 -9.43 28.05
CA CYS A 399 -57.33 -10.51 27.17
C CYS A 399 -57.19 -11.89 27.85
N SER A 400 -58.24 -12.23 28.60
CA SER A 400 -58.80 -13.57 28.91
C SER A 400 -58.40 -14.74 28.00
N PHE A 401 -58.39 -16.03 28.42
CA PHE A 401 -58.70 -16.73 29.68
C PHE A 401 -58.37 -18.25 29.50
N ARG A 402 -58.24 -18.96 30.64
CA ARG A 402 -58.57 -20.39 30.90
C ARG A 402 -57.84 -21.55 30.19
N GLY A 403 -57.10 -22.29 31.02
CA GLY A 403 -57.30 -23.73 31.19
C GLY A 403 -56.12 -24.63 30.83
N VAL A 404 -55.34 -25.06 31.84
CA VAL A 404 -55.02 -26.47 32.15
C VAL A 404 -54.18 -26.49 33.44
N GLN A 405 -54.47 -27.49 34.26
CA GLN A 405 -54.16 -27.61 35.69
C GLN A 405 -52.69 -27.93 36.03
N ARG A 406 -52.30 -27.43 37.21
CA ARG A 406 -51.52 -28.08 38.29
C ARG A 406 -50.32 -28.96 37.91
N ARG A 407 -49.14 -28.56 38.39
CA ARG A 407 -48.53 -29.19 39.59
C ARG A 407 -47.58 -28.21 40.28
N ARG A 408 -47.82 -28.04 41.58
CA ARG A 408 -46.91 -27.41 42.55
C ARG A 408 -45.72 -28.34 42.77
N LEU A 409 -44.54 -27.78 42.90
CA LEU A 409 -43.59 -28.17 43.95
C LEU A 409 -42.82 -26.90 44.34
N ARG A 410 -42.98 -26.51 45.60
CA ARG A 410 -42.29 -25.42 46.30
C ARG A 410 -41.54 -26.12 47.41
N ILE A 411 -40.21 -26.03 47.44
CA ILE A 411 -39.40 -26.04 48.67
C ILE A 411 -38.25 -25.04 48.42
N GLN A 412 -37.97 -24.26 49.46
CA GLN A 412 -37.02 -23.15 49.53
C GLN A 412 -35.83 -23.57 50.46
N PRO A 413 -34.93 -22.67 50.90
CA PRO A 413 -33.49 -22.59 50.60
C PRO A 413 -32.57 -23.05 51.76
N GLU A 414 -31.29 -22.62 51.76
CA GLU A 414 -30.18 -22.78 52.78
C GLU A 414 -29.19 -23.91 52.46
N ALA A 415 -27.87 -23.85 52.71
CA ALA A 415 -26.87 -22.87 53.16
C ALA A 415 -25.46 -23.55 53.01
N GLU A 416 -24.38 -22.86 53.43
CA GLU A 416 -23.00 -23.33 53.71
C GLU A 416 -22.10 -23.66 52.49
N GLU A 417 -21.02 -22.91 52.24
CA GLU A 417 -19.74 -22.71 52.97
C GLU A 417 -18.61 -23.65 52.52
N ASP A 418 -17.43 -23.04 52.47
CA ASP A 418 -16.07 -23.58 52.43
C ASP A 418 -15.37 -23.98 51.11
N GLY A 419 -14.19 -23.37 50.97
CA GLY A 419 -13.20 -23.64 49.93
C GLY A 419 -12.12 -22.56 49.79
N LEU A 420 -11.80 -21.82 50.85
CA LEU A 420 -10.61 -20.97 50.94
C LEU A 420 -9.36 -21.84 51.05
N GLU A 421 -8.59 -22.03 49.98
CA GLU A 421 -7.15 -22.30 50.10
C GLU A 421 -6.40 -22.11 48.77
N LEU A 422 -6.03 -20.86 48.42
CA LEU A 422 -4.69 -20.55 47.89
C LEU A 422 -4.48 -19.04 47.72
N GLN A 423 -4.40 -18.32 48.83
CA GLN A 423 -3.71 -17.03 48.87
C GLN A 423 -2.47 -17.19 49.73
N ARG A 424 -1.33 -17.47 49.09
CA ARG A 424 0.01 -17.10 49.56
C ARG A 424 1.07 -17.58 48.57
N HIS A 425 1.44 -16.72 47.63
CA HIS A 425 2.84 -16.32 47.43
C HIS A 425 2.84 -14.91 46.82
N LEU A 426 2.75 -13.96 47.76
CA LEU A 426 3.57 -12.75 47.82
C LEU A 426 3.53 -11.76 46.65
N GLN A 427 2.74 -10.71 46.92
CA GLN A 427 2.97 -9.32 46.53
C GLN A 427 4.31 -8.78 47.04
N GLY A 428 4.78 -7.72 46.38
CA GLY A 428 5.53 -6.62 47.02
C GLY A 428 6.36 -5.85 45.99
N ASN A 429 6.36 -4.52 45.88
CA ASN A 429 5.81 -3.45 46.72
C ASN A 429 5.70 -2.15 45.88
N LEU A 430 4.81 -1.26 46.31
CA LEU A 430 4.59 0.10 45.81
C LEU A 430 5.42 1.15 46.59
N SER A 431 6.03 2.09 45.84
CA SER A 431 6.01 3.58 45.95
C SER A 431 6.82 4.27 47.08
N PRO A 432 6.96 5.64 47.13
CA PRO A 432 6.47 6.74 46.26
C PRO A 432 7.47 7.94 46.00
N GLU A 433 6.96 9.00 45.34
CA GLU A 433 7.35 10.45 45.36
C GLU A 433 8.27 11.07 44.25
N GLU A 434 7.74 12.14 43.63
CA GLU A 434 8.37 13.21 42.78
C GLU A 434 9.02 14.33 43.69
N PRO A 435 9.49 15.56 43.27
CA PRO A 435 9.40 16.24 41.96
C PRO A 435 10.45 17.35 41.54
N TRP A 436 10.20 17.96 40.36
CA TRP A 436 10.44 19.34 39.81
C TRP A 436 11.85 19.97 39.53
N ASP A 437 11.91 20.53 38.30
CA ASP A 437 12.54 21.78 37.82
C ASP A 437 14.08 21.98 37.69
N GLN A 438 14.54 22.37 36.48
CA GLN A 438 14.91 23.75 36.11
C GLN A 438 15.43 23.86 34.65
N THR A 439 15.03 24.94 33.97
CA THR A 439 15.33 25.43 32.60
C THR A 439 16.62 26.32 32.61
N PRO A 440 16.99 27.23 31.65
CA PRO A 440 16.73 27.47 30.20
C PRO A 440 18.00 27.88 29.35
N SER A 441 17.76 28.34 28.10
CA SER A 441 18.47 29.40 27.30
C SER A 441 19.84 29.06 26.61
N SER A 442 19.95 29.04 25.27
CA SER A 442 20.01 30.13 24.25
C SER A 442 21.35 30.91 24.27
N LEU A 443 22.17 30.97 23.22
CA LEU A 443 22.16 31.89 22.04
C LEU A 443 23.41 31.55 21.18
N ARG A 444 23.34 31.32 19.87
CA ARG A 444 23.43 32.27 18.72
C ARG A 444 24.67 33.18 18.70
N ASP A 445 25.35 33.19 17.55
CA ASP A 445 25.69 34.36 16.68
C ASP A 445 26.60 33.85 15.54
N GLY A 446 26.62 34.31 14.29
CA GLY A 446 25.91 35.32 13.48
C GLY A 446 25.98 34.81 12.01
N CYS A 447 25.71 35.51 10.92
CA CYS A 447 25.53 36.92 10.60
C CYS A 447 24.78 37.02 9.26
N CYS A 448 24.27 38.23 9.00
CA CYS A 448 23.48 38.66 7.85
C CYS A 448 24.17 38.55 6.47
N VAL A 449 23.32 38.36 5.47
CA VAL A 449 23.50 38.62 4.02
C VAL A 449 23.02 40.05 3.74
N PRO A 450 23.60 40.86 2.81
CA PRO A 450 23.08 40.90 1.43
C PRO A 450 24.06 41.25 0.27
N ARG A 451 23.95 40.44 -0.80
CA ARG A 451 23.68 40.78 -2.22
C ARG A 451 24.68 41.46 -3.19
N HIS A 452 24.53 40.98 -4.44
CA HIS A 452 24.72 41.58 -5.80
C HIS A 452 26.17 41.74 -6.30
N THR A 453 26.55 41.24 -7.48
CA THR A 453 26.10 41.56 -8.87
C THR A 453 26.63 40.45 -9.83
N GLU A 454 25.80 39.86 -10.72
CA GLU A 454 25.66 40.19 -12.15
C GLU A 454 26.96 40.40 -12.96
N ALA A 455 27.26 39.44 -13.85
CA ALA A 455 27.65 39.64 -15.25
C ALA A 455 27.33 38.36 -16.04
#